data_AF-A0A841BI15-F1
#
_entry.id   AF-A0A841BI15-F1
#
_cell.length_a   1.000
_cell.length_b   1.000
_cell.length_c   1.000
_cell.angle_alpha   90.00
_cell.angle_beta   90.00
_cell.angle_gamma   90.00
#
_symmetry.space_group_name_H-M   'P 1'
#
loop_
_entity.id
_entity.type
_entity.pdbx_description
1 polymer ?
#
loop_
_entity_poly.entity_id
_entity_poly.type
_entity_poly.pdbx_seq_one_letter_code
_entity_poly.pdbx_strand_id
1 'polypeptide(L)'
;METATWQQVNIAYPGPSRQEREQQAISHLTHALTDAETAGLITSWWFMRKGLWRIRYLATEACAKTDPVRRLLTDAIRWTADIYEPEIHAFGGADSMDIAHRLFHQDSRHLLNYLQGRPADRRERSLILCTALMRTAGLDLNEQGDVWARVSARRANLLERLPAPEPRIWAAFTDDVQHLLLGTATTSDWRTAFENTGTSLRGLRETGKLTRGLRAVVTEHVFFHWNRIGLPATTQATLAQAAKEAIFR
;
A
#
# COMPACT_ATOMS: atom_id res chain seq x y z
N MET A 1 -0.23 -18.46 23.59
CA MET A 1 -0.51 -17.06 23.25
C MET A 1 -1.61 -17.08 22.21
N GLU A 2 -2.79 -16.56 22.53
CA GLU A 2 -3.83 -16.37 21.53
C GLU A 2 -3.30 -15.42 20.47
N THR A 3 -3.26 -15.87 19.21
CA THR A 3 -2.85 -15.03 18.09
C THR A 3 -3.87 -13.91 17.93
N ALA A 4 -3.43 -12.65 18.04
CA ALA A 4 -4.29 -11.49 17.84
C ALA A 4 -5.04 -11.64 16.50
N THR A 5 -6.37 -11.71 16.57
CA THR A 5 -7.20 -12.10 15.41
C THR A 5 -7.73 -10.85 14.71
N TRP A 6 -7.23 -10.63 13.49
CA TRP A 6 -7.70 -9.55 12.62
C TRP A 6 -9.19 -9.67 12.30
N GLN A 7 -9.92 -8.58 12.50
CA GLN A 7 -11.30 -8.42 12.07
C GLN A 7 -11.37 -7.68 10.74
N GLN A 8 -12.42 -7.90 9.95
CA GLN A 8 -12.66 -7.18 8.70
C GLN A 8 -14.12 -6.73 8.56
N VAL A 9 -14.29 -5.48 8.13
CA VAL A 9 -15.56 -4.94 7.65
C VAL A 9 -15.38 -4.36 6.26
N ASN A 10 -16.36 -4.58 5.38
CA ASN A 10 -16.35 -4.08 4.02
C ASN A 10 -17.38 -2.95 3.89
N ILE A 11 -16.91 -1.73 3.67
CA ILE A 11 -17.74 -0.51 3.67
C ILE A 11 -18.05 -0.05 2.24
N ALA A 12 -19.32 0.25 1.98
CA ALA A 12 -19.80 0.88 0.75
C ALA A 12 -20.00 2.38 0.98
N TYR A 13 -19.00 3.19 0.60
CA TYR A 13 -19.11 4.64 0.69
C TYR A 13 -20.03 5.21 -0.39
N PRO A 14 -21.03 6.03 -0.02
CA PRO A 14 -21.95 6.62 -0.99
C PRO A 14 -21.30 7.78 -1.76
N GLY A 15 -21.90 8.14 -2.89
CA GLY A 15 -21.46 9.27 -3.71
C GLY A 15 -21.41 8.94 -5.20
N PRO A 16 -21.76 9.89 -6.08
CA PRO A 16 -21.85 9.64 -7.52
C PRO A 16 -20.45 9.47 -8.14
N SER A 17 -19.46 10.27 -7.72
CA SER A 17 -18.09 10.18 -8.25
C SER A 17 -17.15 9.36 -7.36
N ARG A 18 -16.04 8.90 -7.94
CA ARG A 18 -14.95 8.26 -7.20
C ARG A 18 -14.33 9.22 -6.17
N GLN A 19 -14.31 10.52 -6.47
CA GLN A 19 -13.71 11.54 -5.63
C GLN A 19 -14.56 11.81 -4.39
N GLU A 20 -15.88 11.92 -4.52
CA GLU A 20 -16.77 12.08 -3.36
C GLU A 20 -16.75 10.85 -2.46
N ARG A 21 -16.76 9.64 -3.05
CA ARG A 21 -16.62 8.40 -2.27
C ARG A 21 -15.30 8.35 -1.51
N GLU A 22 -14.21 8.81 -2.12
CA GLU A 22 -12.91 8.94 -1.43
C GLU A 22 -13.00 9.97 -0.30
N GLN A 23 -13.54 11.15 -0.54
CA GLN A 23 -13.64 12.21 0.47
C GLN A 23 -14.44 11.75 1.69
N GLN A 24 -15.59 11.10 1.46
CA GLN A 24 -16.41 10.55 2.54
C GLN A 24 -15.69 9.43 3.28
N ALA A 25 -14.99 8.54 2.57
CA ALA A 25 -14.20 7.48 3.17
C ALA A 25 -13.10 8.03 4.07
N ILE A 26 -12.32 8.98 3.57
CA ILE A 26 -11.21 9.57 4.32
C ILE A 26 -11.73 10.32 5.54
N SER A 27 -12.80 11.12 5.41
CA SER A 27 -13.41 11.84 6.54
C SER A 27 -13.88 10.86 7.63
N HIS A 28 -14.66 9.84 7.25
CA HIS A 28 -15.17 8.83 8.18
C HIS A 28 -14.04 8.04 8.86
N LEU A 29 -13.11 7.48 8.08
CA LEU A 29 -12.04 6.64 8.63
C LEU A 29 -11.06 7.42 9.49
N THR A 30 -10.79 8.69 9.17
CA THR A 30 -9.90 9.50 9.99
C THR A 30 -10.47 9.66 11.39
N HIS A 31 -11.77 9.93 11.51
CA HIS A 31 -12.41 10.04 12.81
C HIS A 31 -12.54 8.67 13.50
N ALA A 32 -13.18 7.69 12.86
CA ALA A 32 -13.52 6.41 13.49
C ALA A 32 -12.28 5.62 13.96
N LEU A 33 -11.20 5.59 13.16
CA LEU A 33 -10.01 4.79 13.50
C LEU A 33 -9.08 5.54 14.44
N THR A 34 -8.92 6.86 14.30
CA THR A 34 -8.09 7.65 15.23
C THR A 34 -8.71 7.68 16.61
N ASP A 35 -10.03 7.83 16.71
CA ASP A 35 -10.74 7.82 18.00
C ASP A 35 -10.68 6.44 18.65
N ALA A 36 -10.90 5.36 17.88
CA ALA A 36 -10.79 3.99 18.39
C ALA A 36 -9.38 3.66 18.89
N GLU A 37 -8.34 4.12 18.19
CA GLU A 37 -6.95 3.93 18.59
C GLU A 37 -6.61 4.76 19.84
N THR A 38 -7.04 6.03 19.89
CA THR A 38 -6.82 6.92 21.04
C THR A 38 -7.54 6.41 22.30
N ALA A 39 -8.73 5.83 22.13
CA ALA A 39 -9.50 5.20 23.21
C ALA A 39 -8.97 3.81 23.62
N GLY A 40 -7.90 3.30 22.99
CA GLY A 40 -7.32 1.99 23.31
C GLY A 40 -8.21 0.80 22.92
N LEU A 41 -9.10 0.98 21.95
CA LEU A 41 -9.99 -0.09 21.47
C LEU A 41 -9.30 -0.99 20.43
N ILE A 42 -8.34 -0.43 19.68
CA ILE A 42 -7.55 -1.13 18.66
C ILE A 42 -6.06 -0.89 18.86
N THR A 43 -5.24 -1.86 18.45
CA THR A 43 -3.77 -1.76 18.47
C THR A 43 -3.17 -1.55 17.08
N SER A 44 -3.89 -1.96 16.04
CA SER A 44 -3.45 -1.85 14.66
C SER A 44 -4.65 -1.88 13.73
N TRP A 45 -4.53 -1.20 12.61
CA TRP A 45 -5.58 -1.11 11.61
C TRP A 45 -5.02 -0.67 10.28
N TRP A 46 -5.69 -1.06 9.20
CA TRP A 46 -5.38 -0.61 7.85
C TRP A 46 -6.59 -0.80 6.94
N PHE A 47 -6.56 -0.16 5.78
CA PHE A 47 -7.65 -0.27 4.80
C PHE A 47 -7.13 -0.66 3.43
N MET A 48 -7.96 -1.34 2.64
CA MET A 48 -7.71 -1.63 1.24
C MET A 48 -8.79 -1.01 0.37
N ARG A 49 -8.37 -0.36 -0.73
CA ARG A 49 -9.27 0.27 -1.69
C ARG A 49 -9.42 -0.61 -2.93
N LYS A 50 -10.36 -1.54 -2.91
CA LYS A 50 -10.67 -2.42 -4.05
C LYS A 50 -12.13 -2.87 -4.00
N GLY A 51 -12.97 -2.28 -4.85
CA GLY A 51 -14.42 -2.47 -4.75
C GLY A 51 -14.96 -1.75 -3.50
N LEU A 52 -15.63 -2.49 -2.61
CA LEU A 52 -15.90 -2.04 -1.25
C LEU A 52 -14.59 -1.81 -0.50
N TRP A 53 -14.53 -0.77 0.33
CA TRP A 53 -13.33 -0.52 1.13
C TRP A 53 -13.27 -1.53 2.26
N ARG A 54 -12.19 -2.30 2.30
CA ARG A 54 -11.99 -3.34 3.33
C ARG A 54 -11.22 -2.73 4.47
N ILE A 55 -11.82 -2.61 5.64
CA ILE A 55 -11.17 -2.09 6.84
C ILE A 55 -10.83 -3.27 7.72
N ARG A 56 -9.56 -3.38 8.08
CA ARG A 56 -9.01 -4.47 8.87
C ARG A 56 -8.43 -3.89 10.15
N TYR A 57 -8.73 -4.49 11.29
CA TYR A 57 -8.27 -3.99 12.59
C TYR A 57 -8.04 -5.12 13.59
N LEU A 58 -7.15 -4.86 14.54
CA LEU A 58 -6.90 -5.69 15.71
C LEU A 58 -7.47 -4.98 16.94
N ALA A 59 -8.54 -5.54 17.49
CA ALA A 59 -9.08 -5.08 18.77
C ALA A 59 -8.08 -5.40 19.91
N THR A 60 -8.07 -4.57 20.95
CA THR A 60 -7.37 -4.92 22.20
C THR A 60 -8.03 -6.14 22.86
N GLU A 61 -7.28 -6.88 23.67
CA GLU A 61 -7.78 -8.10 24.35
C GLU A 61 -9.07 -7.82 25.15
N ALA A 62 -9.14 -6.66 25.83
CA ALA A 62 -10.31 -6.22 26.59
C ALA A 62 -11.56 -6.01 25.71
N CYS A 63 -11.37 -5.70 24.42
CA CYS A 63 -12.42 -5.36 23.47
C CYS A 63 -12.71 -6.48 22.46
N ALA A 64 -11.91 -7.56 22.43
CA ALA A 64 -12.01 -8.62 21.43
C ALA A 64 -13.39 -9.32 21.40
N LYS A 65 -14.06 -9.44 22.56
CA LYS A 65 -15.37 -10.11 22.67
C LYS A 65 -16.55 -9.22 22.30
N THR A 66 -16.49 -7.94 22.67
CA THR A 66 -17.60 -6.99 22.49
C THR A 66 -17.52 -6.22 21.17
N ASP A 67 -16.32 -6.14 20.60
CA ASP A 67 -16.00 -5.47 19.33
C ASP A 67 -16.74 -4.13 19.14
N PRO A 68 -16.48 -3.14 20.04
CA PRO A 68 -17.09 -1.82 19.94
C PRO A 68 -16.66 -1.09 18.66
N VAL A 69 -15.50 -1.44 18.11
CA VAL A 69 -14.89 -0.83 16.91
C VAL A 69 -15.73 -1.10 15.68
N ARG A 70 -16.29 -2.32 15.54
CA ARG A 70 -17.24 -2.60 14.47
C ARG A 70 -18.37 -1.59 14.45
N ARG A 71 -18.99 -1.29 15.59
CA ARG A 71 -20.07 -0.30 15.66
C ARG A 71 -19.59 1.09 15.22
N LEU A 72 -18.43 1.54 15.70
CA LEU A 72 -17.84 2.82 15.28
C LEU A 72 -17.63 2.92 13.77
N LEU A 73 -17.25 1.82 13.12
CA LEU A 73 -17.01 1.76 11.67
C LEU A 73 -18.28 1.59 10.83
N THR A 74 -19.36 1.12 11.42
CA THR A 74 -20.53 0.67 10.66
C THR A 74 -21.80 1.46 10.94
N ASP A 75 -21.79 2.31 11.96
CA ASP A 75 -22.98 3.09 12.32
C ASP A 75 -23.41 4.00 11.16
N ALA A 76 -24.70 3.98 10.84
CA ALA A 76 -25.32 4.71 9.73
C ALA A 76 -24.68 4.53 8.34
N ILE A 77 -23.84 3.50 8.12
CA ILE A 77 -23.13 3.27 6.86
C ILE A 77 -23.44 1.87 6.33
N ARG A 78 -23.58 1.72 5.01
CA ARG A 78 -23.79 0.40 4.40
C ARG A 78 -22.51 -0.43 4.43
N TRP A 79 -22.57 -1.63 4.98
CA TRP A 79 -21.41 -2.51 5.15
C TRP A 79 -21.78 -4.00 5.04
N THR A 80 -20.76 -4.85 4.92
CA THR A 80 -20.86 -6.30 5.09
C THR A 80 -19.70 -6.85 5.92
N ALA A 81 -19.95 -7.93 6.67
CA ALA A 81 -18.91 -8.68 7.36
C ALA A 81 -18.16 -9.59 6.38
N ASP A 82 -16.93 -9.94 6.71
CA ASP A 82 -16.10 -10.88 5.95
C ASP A 82 -14.97 -11.43 6.84
N ILE A 83 -14.42 -12.59 6.49
CA ILE A 83 -13.28 -13.18 7.19
C ILE A 83 -12.00 -12.64 6.55
N TYR A 84 -11.07 -12.14 7.37
CA TYR A 84 -9.77 -11.74 6.83
C TYR A 84 -8.84 -12.94 6.71
N GLU A 85 -8.52 -13.29 5.47
CA GLU A 85 -7.46 -14.24 5.14
C GLU A 85 -6.20 -13.48 4.72
N PRO A 86 -5.14 -13.45 5.55
CA PRO A 86 -3.90 -12.79 5.16
C PRO A 86 -3.22 -13.52 4.02
N GLU A 87 -2.66 -12.75 3.08
CA GLU A 87 -1.97 -13.26 1.90
C GLU A 87 -0.55 -13.78 2.23
N ILE A 88 -0.43 -14.63 3.26
CA ILE A 88 0.82 -15.13 3.87
C ILE A 88 1.77 -15.67 2.80
N HIS A 89 1.27 -16.53 1.91
CA HIS A 89 2.09 -17.08 0.84
C HIS A 89 2.61 -15.97 -0.08
N ALA A 90 1.75 -15.05 -0.50
CA ALA A 90 2.13 -13.98 -1.43
C ALA A 90 3.21 -13.06 -0.82
N PHE A 91 3.10 -12.76 0.48
CA PHE A 91 4.07 -11.94 1.20
C PHE A 91 5.31 -12.70 1.67
N GLY A 92 5.45 -13.99 1.37
CA GLY A 92 6.69 -14.74 1.64
C GLY A 92 6.81 -15.28 3.06
N GLY A 93 5.70 -15.63 3.70
CA GLY A 93 5.66 -16.28 5.01
C GLY A 93 5.04 -15.42 6.11
N ALA A 94 4.78 -16.03 7.27
CA ALA A 94 4.09 -15.37 8.38
C ALA A 94 4.89 -14.16 8.92
N ASP A 95 6.19 -14.33 9.18
CA ASP A 95 7.07 -13.25 9.66
C ASP A 95 7.07 -12.03 8.70
N SER A 96 7.04 -12.29 7.39
CA SER A 96 6.99 -11.24 6.37
C SER A 96 5.60 -10.60 6.26
N MET A 97 4.54 -11.38 6.46
CA MET A 97 3.18 -10.86 6.55
C MET A 97 3.02 -9.92 7.77
N ASP A 98 3.64 -10.25 8.90
CA ASP A 98 3.63 -9.39 10.09
C ASP A 98 4.37 -8.06 9.82
N ILE A 99 5.48 -8.09 9.09
CA ILE A 99 6.16 -6.88 8.60
C ILE A 99 5.20 -6.08 7.70
N ALA A 100 4.51 -6.75 6.78
CA ALA A 100 3.55 -6.10 5.90
C ALA A 100 2.40 -5.45 6.67
N HIS A 101 1.83 -6.11 7.68
CA HIS A 101 0.79 -5.53 8.53
C HIS A 101 1.27 -4.29 9.29
N ARG A 102 2.49 -4.31 9.84
CA ARG A 102 3.09 -3.12 10.48
C ARG A 102 3.21 -1.96 9.51
N LEU A 103 3.74 -2.21 8.30
CA LEU A 103 3.79 -1.19 7.26
C LEU A 103 2.38 -0.72 6.87
N PHE A 104 1.42 -1.63 6.73
CA PHE A 104 0.09 -1.26 6.30
C PHE A 104 -0.58 -0.32 7.27
N HIS A 105 -0.40 -0.56 8.56
CA HIS A 105 -0.89 0.32 9.60
C HIS A 105 -0.22 1.70 9.58
N GLN A 106 1.11 1.76 9.57
CA GLN A 106 1.86 3.02 9.52
C GLN A 106 1.54 3.82 8.25
N ASP A 107 1.54 3.16 7.09
CA ASP A 107 1.19 3.75 5.79
C ASP A 107 -0.27 4.24 5.80
N SER A 108 -1.20 3.49 6.38
CA SER A 108 -2.61 3.92 6.48
C SER A 108 -2.80 5.19 7.31
N ARG A 109 -2.05 5.37 8.41
CA ARG A 109 -2.07 6.61 9.21
C ARG A 109 -1.62 7.82 8.38
N HIS A 110 -0.52 7.70 7.65
CA HIS A 110 -0.04 8.77 6.77
C HIS A 110 -0.96 9.01 5.58
N LEU A 111 -1.52 7.94 4.99
CA LEU A 111 -2.43 8.02 3.86
C LEU A 111 -3.70 8.79 4.16
N LEU A 112 -4.32 8.60 5.32
CA LEU A 112 -5.54 9.36 5.66
C LEU A 112 -5.26 10.86 5.67
N ASN A 113 -4.22 11.29 6.39
CA ASN A 113 -3.82 12.71 6.46
C ASN A 113 -3.40 13.25 5.08
N TYR A 114 -2.61 12.48 4.34
CA TYR A 114 -2.16 12.86 3.00
C TYR A 114 -3.33 13.03 2.03
N LEU A 115 -4.29 12.11 2.03
CA LEU A 115 -5.42 12.12 1.09
C LEU A 115 -6.45 13.19 1.42
N GLN A 116 -6.57 13.62 2.70
CA GLN A 116 -7.41 14.77 3.08
C GLN A 116 -7.02 16.04 2.32
N GLY A 117 -5.72 16.26 2.09
CA GLY A 117 -5.19 17.41 1.36
C GLY A 117 -5.41 17.39 -0.16
N ARG A 118 -6.11 16.38 -0.71
CA ARG A 118 -6.35 16.18 -2.15
C ARG A 118 -5.06 16.35 -3.00
N PRO A 119 -4.02 15.56 -2.70
CA PRO A 119 -2.70 15.79 -3.23
C PRO A 119 -2.62 15.46 -4.73
N ALA A 120 -1.85 16.27 -5.46
CA ALA A 120 -1.57 16.06 -6.88
C ALA A 120 -0.37 15.10 -7.12
N ASP A 121 0.49 14.90 -6.12
CA ASP A 121 1.80 14.23 -6.22
C ASP A 121 1.77 12.72 -5.87
N ARG A 122 0.63 12.04 -6.06
CA ARG A 122 0.48 10.63 -5.62
C ARG A 122 1.46 9.69 -6.32
N ARG A 123 1.81 9.98 -7.58
CA ARG A 123 2.67 9.11 -8.39
C ARG A 123 4.10 9.21 -7.89
N GLU A 124 4.58 10.44 -7.79
CA GLU A 124 5.90 10.85 -7.33
C GLU A 124 6.14 10.33 -5.92
N ARG A 125 5.19 10.57 -5.01
CA ARG A 125 5.28 10.09 -3.63
C ARG A 125 5.36 8.58 -3.55
N SER A 126 4.55 7.87 -4.33
CA SER A 126 4.57 6.41 -4.33
C SER A 126 5.87 5.83 -4.89
N LEU A 127 6.46 6.46 -5.92
CA LEU A 127 7.77 6.05 -6.45
C LEU A 127 8.86 6.22 -5.41
N ILE A 128 8.88 7.36 -4.71
CA ILE A 128 9.86 7.65 -3.66
C ILE A 128 9.77 6.63 -2.51
N LEU A 129 8.56 6.38 -1.99
CA LEU A 129 8.35 5.45 -0.87
C LEU A 129 8.71 4.01 -1.23
N CYS A 130 8.22 3.52 -2.38
CA CYS A 130 8.53 2.18 -2.84
C CYS A 130 10.04 1.99 -3.11
N THR A 131 10.71 3.00 -3.68
CA THR A 131 12.16 2.96 -3.93
C THR A 131 12.95 2.95 -2.62
N ALA A 132 12.53 3.72 -1.61
CA ALA A 132 13.17 3.72 -0.29
C ALA A 132 13.09 2.33 0.38
N LEU A 133 11.93 1.65 0.28
CA LEU A 133 11.77 0.26 0.72
C LEU A 133 12.71 -0.67 -0.04
N MET A 134 12.79 -0.58 -1.38
CA MET A 134 13.66 -1.45 -2.17
C MET A 134 15.15 -1.27 -1.81
N ARG A 135 15.61 -0.03 -1.68
CA ARG A 135 17.00 0.28 -1.33
C ARG A 135 17.39 -0.29 0.04
N THR A 136 16.54 -0.10 1.05
CA THR A 136 16.77 -0.63 2.41
C THR A 136 16.56 -2.13 2.52
N ALA A 137 15.77 -2.72 1.62
CA ALA A 137 15.70 -4.17 1.42
C ALA A 137 17.00 -4.77 0.85
N GLY A 138 17.97 -3.94 0.48
CA GLY A 138 19.24 -4.35 -0.08
C GLY A 138 19.12 -4.88 -1.51
N LEU A 139 18.19 -4.30 -2.28
CA LEU A 139 18.08 -4.54 -3.72
C LEU A 139 18.99 -3.58 -4.47
N ASP A 140 19.86 -4.12 -5.34
CA ASP A 140 20.63 -3.29 -6.27
C ASP A 140 19.74 -2.63 -7.33
N LEU A 141 20.33 -1.79 -8.19
CA LEU A 141 19.56 -1.05 -9.18
C LEU A 141 18.85 -1.97 -10.20
N ASN A 142 19.48 -3.05 -10.62
CA ASN A 142 18.87 -4.00 -11.57
C ASN A 142 17.77 -4.82 -10.89
N GLU A 143 17.95 -5.17 -9.63
CA GLU A 143 16.93 -5.84 -8.82
C GLU A 143 15.72 -4.94 -8.57
N GLN A 144 15.93 -3.63 -8.35
CA GLN A 144 14.87 -2.62 -8.34
C GLN A 144 14.13 -2.58 -9.69
N GLY A 145 14.88 -2.55 -10.79
CA GLY A 145 14.33 -2.67 -12.15
C GLY A 145 13.45 -3.90 -12.35
N ASP A 146 13.87 -5.07 -11.84
CA ASP A 146 13.07 -6.30 -11.93
C ASP A 146 11.77 -6.21 -11.13
N VAL A 147 11.75 -5.54 -9.97
CA VAL A 147 10.50 -5.29 -9.24
C VAL A 147 9.52 -4.50 -10.11
N TRP A 148 9.98 -3.41 -10.74
CA TRP A 148 9.15 -2.63 -11.67
C TRP A 148 8.72 -3.44 -12.90
N ALA A 149 9.61 -4.28 -13.43
CA ALA A 149 9.29 -5.19 -14.53
C ALA A 149 8.16 -6.17 -14.14
N ARG A 150 8.18 -6.75 -12.93
CA ARG A 150 7.11 -7.62 -12.43
C ARG A 150 5.79 -6.89 -12.26
N VAL A 151 5.82 -5.64 -11.77
CA VAL A 151 4.62 -4.79 -11.65
C VAL A 151 4.05 -4.50 -13.03
N SER A 152 4.90 -4.12 -13.99
CA SER A 152 4.50 -3.86 -15.39
C SER A 152 3.91 -5.11 -16.05
N ALA A 153 4.57 -6.26 -15.92
CA ALA A 153 4.11 -7.54 -16.49
C ALA A 153 2.71 -7.94 -15.99
N ARG A 154 2.41 -7.74 -14.69
CA ARG A 154 1.06 -7.97 -14.12
C ARG A 154 -0.02 -7.02 -14.64
N ARG A 155 0.35 -5.98 -15.40
CA ARG A 155 -0.52 -4.99 -16.03
C ARG A 155 -0.37 -4.93 -17.56
N ALA A 156 0.32 -5.89 -18.18
CA ALA A 156 0.62 -5.89 -19.61
C ALA A 156 -0.64 -5.74 -20.48
N ASN A 157 -1.70 -6.46 -20.11
CA ASN A 157 -3.00 -6.39 -20.80
C ASN A 157 -3.64 -4.99 -20.81
N LEU A 158 -3.30 -4.12 -19.85
CA LEU A 158 -3.75 -2.73 -19.85
C LEU A 158 -2.86 -1.87 -20.75
N LEU A 159 -1.55 -2.10 -20.74
CA LEU A 159 -0.61 -1.39 -21.62
C LEU A 159 -0.94 -1.63 -23.09
N GLU A 160 -1.22 -2.88 -23.47
CA GLU A 160 -1.59 -3.27 -24.84
C GLU A 160 -2.86 -2.58 -25.36
N ARG A 161 -3.75 -2.15 -24.45
CA ARG A 161 -5.00 -1.47 -24.79
C ARG A 161 -4.87 0.05 -24.81
N LEU A 162 -3.77 0.59 -24.28
CA LEU A 162 -3.53 2.03 -24.30
C LEU A 162 -2.97 2.42 -25.68
N PRO A 163 -3.36 3.59 -26.21
CA PRO A 163 -2.71 4.12 -27.39
C PRO A 163 -1.22 4.31 -27.11
N ALA A 164 -0.38 4.00 -28.11
CA ALA A 164 1.05 4.24 -28.00
C ALA A 164 1.29 5.75 -27.73
N PRO A 165 2.07 6.09 -26.68
CA PRO A 165 2.39 7.48 -26.40
C PRO A 165 3.30 8.05 -27.50
N GLU A 166 3.25 9.37 -27.70
CA GLU A 166 4.20 10.04 -28.58
C GLU A 166 5.63 9.85 -28.02
N PRO A 167 6.62 9.46 -28.84
CA PRO A 167 7.95 9.06 -28.35
C PRO A 167 8.67 10.12 -27.50
N ARG A 168 8.58 11.41 -27.85
CA ARG A 168 9.24 12.48 -27.08
C ARG A 168 8.55 12.71 -25.73
N ILE A 169 7.22 12.69 -25.70
CA ILE A 169 6.45 12.78 -24.45
C ILE A 169 6.79 11.60 -23.54
N TRP A 170 6.88 10.40 -24.10
CA TRP A 170 7.24 9.20 -23.33
C TRP A 170 8.67 9.25 -22.79
N ALA A 171 9.63 9.72 -23.60
CA ALA A 171 11.01 9.90 -23.18
C ALA A 171 11.11 10.87 -21.99
N ALA A 172 10.49 12.06 -22.11
CA ALA A 172 10.48 13.06 -21.04
C ALA A 172 9.82 12.52 -19.75
N PHE A 173 8.67 11.85 -19.87
CA PHE A 173 8.00 11.23 -18.71
C PHE A 173 8.89 10.17 -18.04
N THR A 174 9.61 9.38 -18.82
CA THR A 174 10.50 8.35 -18.29
C THR A 174 11.77 8.96 -17.67
N ASP A 175 12.25 10.11 -18.17
CA ASP A 175 13.34 10.89 -17.54
C ASP A 175 12.91 11.43 -16.16
N ASP A 176 11.68 11.96 -16.05
CA ASP A 176 11.12 12.41 -14.76
C ASP A 176 11.02 11.25 -13.76
N VAL A 177 10.55 10.08 -14.22
CA VAL A 177 10.50 8.87 -13.39
C VAL A 177 11.92 8.44 -12.98
N GLN A 178 12.89 8.46 -13.90
CA GLN A 178 14.28 8.14 -13.60
C GLN A 178 14.85 9.07 -12.52
N HIS A 179 14.61 10.37 -12.63
CA HIS A 179 15.04 11.36 -11.64
C HIS A 179 14.49 11.03 -10.25
N LEU A 180 13.21 10.63 -10.14
CA LEU A 180 12.59 10.22 -8.87
C LEU A 180 13.17 8.91 -8.32
N LEU A 181 13.45 7.93 -9.18
CA LEU A 181 13.99 6.63 -8.80
C LEU A 181 15.46 6.68 -8.38
N LEU A 182 16.25 7.56 -8.99
CA LEU A 182 17.68 7.71 -8.69
C LEU A 182 17.95 8.79 -7.64
N GLY A 183 17.04 9.74 -7.48
CA GLY A 183 17.17 10.85 -6.55
C GLY A 183 17.22 10.45 -5.07
N THR A 184 17.51 11.45 -4.25
CA THR A 184 17.38 11.39 -2.80
C THR A 184 16.24 12.31 -2.38
N ALA A 185 15.21 11.75 -1.75
CA ALA A 185 14.15 12.54 -1.16
C ALA A 185 14.57 13.02 0.24
N THR A 186 13.86 14.00 0.79
CA THR A 186 13.98 14.33 2.22
C THR A 186 13.44 13.18 3.07
N THR A 187 13.99 13.04 4.28
CA THR A 187 13.48 12.06 5.26
C THR A 187 12.15 12.54 5.81
N SER A 188 11.22 11.61 6.03
CA SER A 188 9.94 11.84 6.71
C SER A 188 9.55 10.56 7.43
N ASP A 189 8.73 10.64 8.49
CA ASP A 189 8.27 9.47 9.23
C ASP A 189 7.60 8.43 8.32
N TRP A 190 6.88 8.91 7.30
CA TRP A 190 6.25 8.03 6.32
C TRP A 190 7.29 7.25 5.50
N ARG A 191 8.36 7.92 5.05
CA ARG A 191 9.46 7.25 4.37
C ARG A 191 10.21 6.30 5.30
N THR A 192 10.44 6.70 6.54
CA THR A 192 11.08 5.85 7.56
C THR A 192 10.32 4.54 7.78
N ALA A 193 8.98 4.54 7.73
CA ALA A 193 8.18 3.31 7.80
C ALA A 193 8.49 2.33 6.64
N PHE A 194 8.65 2.84 5.42
CA PHE A 194 9.04 2.05 4.26
C PHE A 194 10.49 1.53 4.36
N GLU A 195 11.39 2.36 4.88
CA GLU A 195 12.81 2.02 5.10
C GLU A 195 12.99 0.94 6.18
N ASN A 196 12.28 1.06 7.29
CA ASN A 196 12.25 0.04 8.35
C ASN A 196 11.69 -1.29 7.84
N THR A 197 10.67 -1.22 6.97
CA THR A 197 10.10 -2.39 6.31
C THR A 197 11.12 -3.07 5.40
N GLY A 198 11.80 -2.31 4.54
CA GLY A 198 12.86 -2.85 3.69
C GLY A 198 13.96 -3.52 4.51
N THR A 199 14.46 -2.84 5.54
CA THR A 199 15.48 -3.38 6.45
C THR A 199 15.03 -4.69 7.12
N SER A 200 13.77 -4.78 7.55
CA SER A 200 13.22 -6.01 8.16
C SER A 200 13.13 -7.15 7.15
N LEU A 201 12.68 -6.88 5.92
CA LEU A 201 12.61 -7.87 4.83
C LEU A 201 14.00 -8.37 4.43
N ARG A 202 15.00 -7.48 4.43
CA ARG A 202 16.40 -7.84 4.22
C ARG A 202 16.87 -8.83 5.29
N GLY A 203 16.56 -8.57 6.57
CA GLY A 203 16.87 -9.49 7.66
C GLY A 203 16.23 -10.88 7.49
N LEU A 204 14.97 -10.94 7.02
CA LEU A 204 14.33 -12.23 6.71
C LEU A 204 14.99 -12.95 5.51
N ARG A 205 15.42 -12.19 4.49
CA ARG A 205 16.17 -12.76 3.35
C ARG A 205 17.50 -13.36 3.82
N GLU A 206 18.28 -12.59 4.59
CA GLU A 206 19.62 -12.98 5.05
C GLU A 206 19.58 -14.17 6.01
N THR A 207 18.48 -14.34 6.75
CA THR A 207 18.26 -15.49 7.64
C THR A 207 17.52 -16.65 6.98
N GLY A 208 17.20 -16.58 5.69
CA GLY A 208 16.55 -17.66 4.93
C GLY A 208 15.08 -17.92 5.32
N LYS A 209 14.41 -16.95 5.96
CA LYS A 209 13.04 -17.10 6.46
C LYS A 209 11.94 -16.74 5.45
N LEU A 210 12.31 -16.13 4.32
CA LEU A 210 11.34 -15.83 3.26
C LEU A 210 10.99 -17.09 2.48
N THR A 211 9.69 -17.36 2.32
CA THR A 211 9.17 -18.47 1.52
C THR A 211 9.02 -18.13 0.03
N ARG A 212 9.24 -16.86 -0.34
CA ARG A 212 9.28 -16.35 -1.72
C ARG A 212 10.46 -15.42 -1.90
N GLY A 213 10.95 -15.30 -3.14
CA GLY A 213 12.02 -14.36 -3.46
C GLY A 213 11.66 -12.91 -3.10
N LEU A 214 12.61 -12.18 -2.51
CA LEU A 214 12.41 -10.81 -2.01
C LEU A 214 11.79 -9.87 -3.05
N ARG A 215 12.24 -9.93 -4.31
CA ARG A 215 11.67 -9.11 -5.40
C ARG A 215 10.18 -9.36 -5.61
N ALA A 216 9.72 -10.61 -5.51
CA ALA A 216 8.30 -10.94 -5.62
C ALA A 216 7.49 -10.44 -4.41
N VAL A 217 8.06 -10.51 -3.21
CA VAL A 217 7.44 -9.96 -1.99
C VAL A 217 7.30 -8.44 -2.09
N VAL A 218 8.36 -7.75 -2.49
CA VAL A 218 8.36 -6.28 -2.66
C VAL A 218 7.37 -5.86 -3.76
N THR A 219 7.23 -6.62 -4.84
CA THR A 219 6.17 -6.40 -5.84
C THR A 219 4.78 -6.36 -5.20
N GLU A 220 4.46 -7.23 -4.23
CA GLU A 220 3.17 -7.18 -3.53
C GLU A 220 3.03 -5.92 -2.66
N HIS A 221 4.08 -5.49 -1.97
CA HIS A 221 4.07 -4.22 -1.23
C HIS A 221 3.74 -3.03 -2.13
N VAL A 222 4.34 -2.97 -3.34
CA VAL A 222 4.04 -1.92 -4.32
C VAL A 222 2.56 -1.91 -4.69
N PHE A 223 1.98 -3.07 -5.04
CA PHE A 223 0.55 -3.14 -5.39
C PHE A 223 -0.37 -2.77 -4.22
N PHE A 224 -0.06 -3.23 -3.02
CA PHE A 224 -0.86 -2.92 -1.84
C PHE A 224 -0.78 -1.43 -1.51
N HIS A 225 0.38 -0.80 -1.62
CA HIS A 225 0.51 0.66 -1.47
C HIS A 225 -0.25 1.42 -2.57
N TRP A 226 -0.06 1.06 -3.85
CA TRP A 226 -0.71 1.73 -4.99
C TRP A 226 -2.23 1.63 -4.97
N ASN A 227 -2.78 0.51 -4.52
CA ASN A 227 -4.22 0.39 -4.31
C ASN A 227 -4.69 1.35 -3.20
N ARG A 228 -3.96 1.45 -2.08
CA ARG A 228 -4.34 2.27 -0.91
C ARG A 228 -4.16 3.78 -1.13
N ILE A 229 -3.11 4.22 -1.82
CA ILE A 229 -2.96 5.62 -2.24
C ILE A 229 -3.91 5.99 -3.41
N GLY A 230 -4.49 4.98 -4.06
CA GLY A 230 -5.58 5.15 -5.03
C GLY A 230 -5.13 5.38 -6.46
N LEU A 231 -3.95 4.90 -6.87
CA LEU A 231 -3.54 4.97 -8.27
C LEU A 231 -4.45 4.11 -9.16
N PRO A 232 -5.06 4.66 -10.22
CA PRO A 232 -5.81 3.88 -11.20
C PRO A 232 -4.95 2.78 -11.84
N ALA A 233 -5.56 1.65 -12.21
CA ALA A 233 -4.82 0.51 -12.77
C ALA A 233 -4.04 0.86 -14.06
N THR A 234 -4.57 1.75 -14.90
CA THR A 234 -3.87 2.27 -16.08
C THR A 234 -2.66 3.10 -15.70
N THR A 235 -2.79 3.99 -14.69
CA THR A 235 -1.65 4.74 -14.14
C THR A 235 -0.59 3.81 -13.54
N GLN A 236 -0.99 2.78 -12.80
CA GLN A 236 -0.06 1.76 -12.29
C GLN A 236 0.71 1.09 -13.44
N ALA A 237 0.02 0.74 -14.53
CA ALA A 237 0.62 0.13 -15.70
C ALA A 237 1.67 1.05 -16.35
N THR A 238 1.27 2.29 -16.67
CA THR A 238 2.14 3.30 -17.29
C THR A 238 3.35 3.63 -16.41
N LEU A 239 3.14 3.83 -15.11
CA LEU A 239 4.19 4.19 -14.17
C LEU A 239 5.21 3.06 -13.98
N ALA A 240 4.75 1.80 -13.90
CA ALA A 240 5.64 0.65 -13.80
C ALA A 240 6.43 0.41 -15.09
N GLN A 241 5.83 0.65 -16.25
CA GLN A 241 6.56 0.55 -17.53
C GLN A 241 7.64 1.62 -17.64
N ALA A 242 7.32 2.88 -17.32
CA ALA A 242 8.32 3.94 -17.29
C ALA A 242 9.41 3.67 -16.25
N ALA A 243 9.08 3.18 -15.06
CA ALA A 243 10.07 2.84 -14.03
C ALA A 243 11.00 1.70 -14.46
N LYS A 244 10.47 0.69 -15.16
CA LYS A 244 11.25 -0.40 -15.76
C LYS A 244 12.22 0.14 -16.81
N GLU A 245 11.72 0.94 -17.76
CA GLU A 245 12.56 1.52 -18.83
C GLU A 245 13.59 2.50 -18.28
N ALA A 246 13.23 3.32 -17.30
CA ALA A 246 14.14 4.26 -16.63
C ALA A 246 15.39 3.59 -16.04
N ILE A 247 15.28 2.33 -15.62
CA ILE A 247 16.41 1.56 -15.05
C ILE A 247 17.16 0.75 -16.12
N PHE A 248 16.45 0.17 -17.09
CA PHE A 248 17.03 -0.72 -18.11
C PHE A 248 17.32 -0.05 -19.46
N ARG A 249 17.39 1.28 -19.48
CA ARG A 249 17.78 2.06 -20.66
C ARG A 249 19.23 1.80 -21.05
#